data_AF-A0A371MTM4-F1
#
_entry.id   AF-A0A371MTM4-F1
#
_cell.length_a   1.000
_cell.length_b   1.000
_cell.length_c   1.000
_cell.angle_alpha   90.00
_cell.angle_beta   90.00
_cell.angle_gamma   90.00
#
_symmetry.space_group_name_H-M   'P 1'
#
loop_
_entity.id
_entity.type
_entity.pdbx_description
1 polymer ?
#
loop_
_entity_poly.entity_id
_entity_poly.type
_entity_poly.pdbx_seq_one_letter_code
_entity_poly.pdbx_strand_id
1 'polypeptide(L)'
;MASQSALSGGVSVAEAVSLEPGQIRFEFFVSGEGSDYIANAFKELLNSDYQEIPFFGVTNETEFDGYYVPESGSTRPLDAQVVGEIHRINAVLSEAGTKASHLRSLQTTPADVANDFGNDQTRELALPSAASNSKWFDPDSESWTSATPTATRTTQFGDVDVFDPADAPTTKTELLYDLPYDQAGRTDTRVWDSRGVSKLDADSNVQWAKVFVPSHEFAGEIIVENGLVRLTMDDAAQTITAATWDAGNSEWSTVSLGTSDWDLVDVDLTHIGPVAVEAQLLFEDSASGDQHTQNMRLSRGATDVLFTNPSNEPTTTPSGLITLLGPIASTSIESAQESLGLRERWQVRR
;
A
#
# COMPACT_ATOMS: atom_id res chain seq x y z
N MET A 1 -19.72 56.70 -19.29
CA MET A 1 -18.99 55.74 -20.15
C MET A 1 -18.74 54.51 -19.29
N ALA A 2 -19.73 53.64 -19.10
CA ALA A 2 -20.16 52.54 -19.97
C ALA A 2 -19.14 51.39 -20.00
N SER A 3 -19.42 50.30 -19.27
CA SER A 3 -19.70 49.01 -19.92
C SER A 3 -20.52 48.11 -18.99
N GLN A 4 -21.63 47.64 -19.55
CA GLN A 4 -22.50 46.58 -19.07
C GLN A 4 -21.93 45.22 -19.51
N SER A 5 -22.26 44.20 -18.71
CA SER A 5 -22.58 42.82 -19.11
C SER A 5 -21.53 41.95 -19.82
N ALA A 6 -21.19 40.85 -19.14
CA ALA A 6 -20.99 39.54 -19.75
C ALA A 6 -21.65 38.46 -18.89
N LEU A 7 -22.96 38.63 -18.60
CA LEU A 7 -23.84 37.49 -18.36
C LEU A 7 -24.58 37.23 -19.68
N SER A 8 -24.06 36.30 -20.48
CA SER A 8 -24.77 35.75 -21.63
C SER A 8 -24.20 34.37 -21.99
N GLY A 9 -24.95 33.33 -21.61
CA GLY A 9 -25.13 32.18 -22.48
C GLY A 9 -23.98 31.18 -22.58
N GLY A 10 -23.64 30.54 -21.46
CA GLY A 10 -23.16 29.16 -21.49
C GLY A 10 -24.21 28.31 -20.79
N VAL A 11 -25.06 27.62 -21.54
CA VAL A 11 -25.81 26.50 -20.98
C VAL A 11 -24.72 25.54 -20.50
N SER A 12 -24.50 25.46 -19.20
CA SER A 12 -23.83 24.29 -18.66
C SER A 12 -24.74 23.14 -19.03
N VAL A 13 -24.35 22.38 -20.05
CA VAL A 13 -24.77 20.99 -20.12
C VAL A 13 -24.06 20.37 -18.94
N ALA A 14 -24.68 20.49 -17.75
CA ALA A 14 -24.51 19.45 -16.77
C ALA A 14 -24.97 18.21 -17.50
N GLU A 15 -24.03 17.37 -17.93
CA GLU A 15 -24.33 15.95 -17.88
C GLU A 15 -24.78 15.74 -16.44
N ALA A 16 -26.09 15.62 -16.27
CA ALA A 16 -26.64 14.95 -15.12
C ALA A 16 -26.15 13.51 -15.26
N VAL A 17 -24.90 13.28 -14.87
CA VAL A 17 -24.47 11.97 -14.44
C VAL A 17 -25.32 11.76 -13.20
N SER A 18 -26.45 11.09 -13.41
CA SER A 18 -27.31 10.66 -12.33
C SER A 18 -26.43 9.80 -11.45
N LEU A 19 -26.13 10.29 -10.24
CA LEU A 19 -25.49 9.46 -9.23
C LEU A 19 -26.42 8.26 -9.00
N GLU A 20 -25.83 7.08 -8.89
CA GLU A 20 -26.57 5.92 -8.47
C GLU A 20 -26.95 6.08 -6.98
N PRO A 21 -28.06 5.50 -6.51
CA PRO A 21 -28.40 5.50 -5.10
C PRO A 21 -27.24 4.96 -4.26
N GLY A 22 -26.78 5.73 -3.27
CA GLY A 22 -25.63 5.37 -2.40
C GLY A 22 -24.28 5.94 -2.83
N GLN A 23 -24.22 6.64 -3.97
CA GLN A 23 -23.03 7.39 -4.37
C GLN A 23 -23.01 8.80 -3.77
N ILE A 24 -21.83 9.22 -3.31
CA ILE A 24 -21.56 10.56 -2.83
C ILE A 24 -20.51 11.21 -3.73
N ARG A 25 -20.77 12.46 -4.13
CA ARG A 25 -19.82 13.26 -4.88
C ARG A 25 -19.12 14.25 -3.96
N PHE A 26 -17.80 14.26 -4.01
CA PHE A 26 -16.98 15.22 -3.30
C PHE A 26 -16.21 16.10 -4.26
N GLU A 27 -16.12 17.37 -3.90
CA GLU A 27 -15.27 18.36 -4.56
C GLU A 27 -14.47 19.08 -3.48
N PHE A 28 -13.16 19.11 -3.62
CA PHE A 28 -12.29 19.89 -2.76
C PHE A 28 -11.12 20.48 -3.54
N PHE A 29 -10.51 21.49 -2.94
CA PHE A 29 -9.40 22.22 -3.53
C PHE A 29 -8.15 21.96 -2.71
N VAL A 30 -7.06 21.63 -3.40
CA VAL A 30 -5.72 21.55 -2.81
C VAL A 30 -4.95 22.74 -3.32
N SER A 31 -4.30 23.49 -2.44
CA SER A 31 -3.57 24.70 -2.81
C SER A 31 -2.24 24.81 -2.10
N GLY A 32 -1.31 25.55 -2.70
CA GLY A 32 0.01 25.85 -2.14
C GLY A 32 1.13 25.01 -2.78
N GLU A 33 2.33 25.20 -2.25
CA GLU A 33 3.51 24.47 -2.69
C GLU A 33 3.28 22.96 -2.53
N GLY A 34 3.55 22.22 -3.61
CA GLY A 34 3.34 20.78 -3.64
C GLY A 34 1.91 20.30 -3.89
N SER A 35 0.98 21.20 -4.16
CA SER A 35 -0.40 20.84 -4.50
C SER A 35 -0.49 19.91 -5.72
N ASP A 36 0.42 20.02 -6.69
CA ASP A 36 0.50 19.14 -7.86
C ASP A 36 0.65 17.65 -7.47
N TYR A 37 1.64 17.32 -6.63
CA TYR A 37 1.91 15.93 -6.28
C TYR A 37 0.89 15.37 -5.29
N ILE A 38 0.33 16.21 -4.41
CA ILE A 38 -0.80 15.82 -3.57
C ILE A 38 -2.02 15.50 -4.43
N ALA A 39 -2.33 16.35 -5.42
CA ALA A 39 -3.44 16.12 -6.32
C ALA A 39 -3.24 14.85 -7.16
N ASN A 40 -2.02 14.60 -7.66
CA ASN A 40 -1.71 13.38 -8.38
C ASN A 40 -1.85 12.14 -7.49
N ALA A 41 -1.35 12.16 -6.25
CA ALA A 41 -1.53 11.05 -5.31
C ALA A 41 -3.01 10.76 -5.02
N PHE A 42 -3.85 11.79 -4.88
CA PHE A 42 -5.30 11.61 -4.78
C PHE A 42 -5.91 11.04 -6.06
N LYS A 43 -5.49 11.51 -7.24
CA LYS A 43 -5.94 10.97 -8.52
C LYS A 43 -5.65 9.48 -8.61
N GLU A 44 -4.43 9.07 -8.25
CA GLU A 44 -4.02 7.68 -8.26
C GLU A 44 -4.82 6.84 -7.26
N LEU A 45 -4.96 7.31 -6.02
CA LEU A 45 -5.76 6.63 -5.00
C LEU A 45 -7.22 6.41 -5.44
N LEU A 46 -7.80 7.38 -6.16
CA LEU A 46 -9.19 7.28 -6.63
C LEU A 46 -9.35 6.42 -7.89
N ASN A 47 -8.24 6.01 -8.53
CA ASN A 47 -8.24 5.17 -9.73
C ASN A 47 -7.37 3.91 -9.55
N SER A 48 -7.08 3.53 -8.31
CA SER A 48 -6.33 2.32 -7.96
C SER A 48 -7.25 1.19 -7.55
N ASP A 49 -6.70 -0.02 -7.45
CA ASP A 49 -7.39 -1.21 -6.94
C ASP A 49 -7.51 -1.20 -5.39
N TYR A 50 -7.38 -0.03 -4.77
CA TYR A 50 -7.45 0.15 -3.33
C TYR A 50 -8.93 0.06 -2.90
N GLN A 51 -9.35 -1.13 -2.46
CA GLN A 51 -10.77 -1.49 -2.30
C GLN A 51 -11.57 -0.51 -1.44
N GLU A 52 -11.42 -0.53 -0.11
CA GLU A 52 -12.21 0.32 0.78
C GLU A 52 -11.36 1.33 1.56
N ILE A 53 -11.61 2.61 1.26
CA ILE A 53 -10.93 3.75 1.85
C ILE A 53 -11.81 4.32 2.99
N PRO A 54 -11.24 4.56 4.18
CA PRO A 54 -11.96 5.28 5.23
C PRO A 54 -12.14 6.75 4.81
N PHE A 55 -13.37 7.24 4.83
CA PHE A 55 -13.67 8.66 4.69
C PHE A 55 -14.43 9.12 5.90
N PHE A 56 -13.90 10.11 6.60
CA PHE A 56 -14.40 10.53 7.90
C PHE A 56 -14.07 12.01 8.17
N GLY A 57 -14.93 12.67 8.93
CA GLY A 57 -14.67 14.01 9.46
C GLY A 57 -13.70 13.97 10.63
N VAL A 58 -13.03 15.10 10.91
CA VAL A 58 -12.00 15.22 11.97
C VAL A 58 -12.48 14.71 13.34
N THR A 59 -13.77 14.81 13.65
CA THR A 59 -14.34 14.38 14.93
C THR A 59 -14.82 12.92 14.95
N ASN A 60 -14.84 12.22 13.82
CA ASN A 60 -15.45 10.88 13.69
C ASN A 60 -16.91 10.81 14.18
N GLU A 61 -17.66 11.91 14.00
CA GLU A 61 -19.09 12.02 14.38
C GLU A 61 -19.95 12.56 13.24
N THR A 62 -19.49 12.46 12.00
CA THR A 62 -20.23 12.97 10.85
C THR A 62 -21.12 11.89 10.22
N GLU A 63 -22.19 12.30 9.55
CA GLU A 63 -23.11 11.37 8.90
C GLU A 63 -22.49 10.60 7.73
N PHE A 64 -21.36 11.06 7.21
CA PHE A 64 -20.63 10.44 6.10
C PHE A 64 -19.42 9.62 6.57
N ASP A 65 -19.23 9.41 7.87
CA ASP A 65 -18.13 8.58 8.37
C ASP A 65 -18.32 7.11 7.99
N GLY A 66 -17.46 6.60 7.13
CA GLY A 66 -17.68 5.31 6.48
C GLY A 66 -16.44 4.75 5.79
N TYR A 67 -16.64 3.56 5.23
CA TYR A 67 -15.76 2.94 4.26
C TYR A 67 -16.37 3.13 2.88
N TYR A 68 -15.55 3.53 1.92
CA TYR A 68 -15.99 3.88 0.58
C TYR A 68 -15.12 3.25 -0.49
N VAL A 69 -15.74 2.88 -1.60
CA VAL A 69 -15.06 2.44 -2.82
C VAL A 69 -15.01 3.62 -3.79
N PRO A 70 -13.83 3.99 -4.31
CA PRO A 70 -13.73 4.96 -5.40
C PRO A 70 -14.35 4.43 -6.69
N GLU A 71 -15.30 5.16 -7.25
CA GLU A 71 -15.89 4.85 -8.56
C GLU A 71 -15.20 5.62 -9.67
N SER A 72 -14.80 6.86 -9.38
CA SER A 72 -13.99 7.68 -10.27
C SER A 72 -13.34 8.84 -9.53
N GLY A 73 -12.16 9.24 -10.00
CA GLY A 73 -11.47 10.43 -9.54
C GLY A 73 -10.86 11.21 -10.68
N SER A 74 -11.00 12.54 -10.64
CA SER A 74 -10.32 13.43 -11.58
C SER A 74 -9.72 14.63 -10.86
N THR A 75 -8.56 15.04 -11.32
CA THR A 75 -7.88 16.24 -10.85
C THR A 75 -7.62 17.16 -12.04
N ARG A 76 -7.78 18.46 -11.80
CA ARG A 76 -7.48 19.48 -12.80
C ARG A 76 -6.96 20.75 -12.13
N PRO A 77 -5.97 21.43 -12.70
CA PRO A 77 -5.63 22.78 -12.31
C PRO A 77 -6.87 23.68 -12.44
N LEU A 78 -7.07 24.58 -11.48
CA LEU A 78 -8.18 25.54 -11.52
C LEU A 78 -8.00 26.58 -12.64
N ASP A 79 -6.75 26.93 -12.92
CA ASP A 79 -6.33 27.75 -14.05
C ASP A 79 -5.17 27.05 -14.78
N ALA A 80 -5.34 26.78 -16.06
CA ALA A 80 -4.31 26.15 -16.88
C ALA A 80 -3.13 27.09 -17.19
N GLN A 81 -3.29 28.40 -16.94
CA GLN A 81 -2.29 29.44 -17.18
C GLN A 81 -1.48 29.80 -15.92
N VAL A 82 -1.97 29.42 -14.73
CA VAL A 82 -1.27 29.60 -13.46
C VAL A 82 -0.80 28.24 -12.97
N VAL A 83 0.48 27.96 -13.15
CA VAL A 83 1.10 26.70 -12.74
C VAL A 83 1.01 26.55 -11.22
N GLY A 84 0.50 25.41 -10.75
CA GLY A 84 0.87 24.81 -9.46
C GLY A 84 0.24 25.37 -8.18
N GLU A 85 -0.71 26.33 -8.24
CA GLU A 85 -1.21 26.95 -7.01
C GLU A 85 -2.52 26.35 -6.47
N ILE A 86 -3.44 25.91 -7.34
CA ILE A 86 -4.74 25.36 -6.92
C ILE A 86 -5.20 24.24 -7.87
N HIS A 87 -5.42 23.06 -7.29
CA HIS A 87 -6.02 21.91 -7.96
C HIS A 87 -7.42 21.66 -7.45
N ARG A 88 -8.34 21.40 -8.38
CA ARG A 88 -9.67 20.91 -8.07
C ARG A 88 -9.67 19.39 -8.22
N ILE A 89 -10.09 18.71 -7.16
CA ILE A 89 -10.27 17.27 -7.10
C ILE A 89 -11.77 16.99 -7.10
N ASN A 90 -12.23 16.13 -8.01
CA ASN A 90 -13.59 15.61 -8.02
C ASN A 90 -13.53 14.10 -7.85
N ALA A 91 -14.30 13.58 -6.89
CA ALA A 91 -14.42 12.16 -6.63
C ALA A 91 -15.89 11.75 -6.62
N VAL A 92 -16.17 10.55 -7.11
CA VAL A 92 -17.42 9.84 -6.86
C VAL A 92 -17.06 8.60 -6.06
N LEU A 93 -17.69 8.46 -4.90
CA LEU A 93 -17.47 7.37 -3.95
C LEU A 93 -18.79 6.64 -3.71
N SER A 94 -18.75 5.31 -3.66
CA SER A 94 -19.88 4.48 -3.22
C SER A 94 -19.68 4.06 -1.77
N GLU A 95 -20.70 4.19 -0.93
CA GLU A 95 -20.63 3.72 0.46
C GLU A 95 -20.57 2.18 0.49
N ALA A 96 -19.47 1.64 1.05
CA ALA A 96 -19.30 0.21 1.27
C ALA A 96 -19.79 -0.24 2.66
N GLY A 97 -19.81 0.69 3.61
CA GLY A 97 -20.35 0.45 4.95
C GLY A 97 -19.71 1.34 5.99
N THR A 98 -19.91 0.99 7.26
CA THR A 98 -19.40 1.76 8.40
C THR A 98 -18.81 0.82 9.45
N LYS A 99 -18.07 1.36 10.42
CA LYS A 99 -17.62 0.58 11.59
C LYS A 99 -18.80 -0.03 12.36
N ALA A 100 -20.00 0.53 12.27
CA ALA A 100 -21.18 -0.01 12.94
C ALA A 100 -21.82 -1.20 12.21
N SER A 101 -21.70 -1.25 10.87
CA SER A 101 -22.25 -2.32 10.02
C SER A 101 -21.24 -3.40 9.65
N HIS A 102 -19.95 -3.07 9.57
CA HIS A 102 -18.89 -3.94 9.09
C HIS A 102 -17.71 -4.05 10.07
N LEU A 103 -16.98 -5.16 9.96
CA LEU A 103 -15.63 -5.37 10.45
C LEU A 103 -14.66 -5.27 9.26
N ARG A 104 -13.42 -4.85 9.52
CA ARG A 104 -12.35 -5.08 8.56
C ARG A 104 -11.98 -6.56 8.57
N SER A 105 -11.65 -7.07 7.40
CA SER A 105 -11.24 -8.46 7.19
C SER A 105 -9.88 -8.48 6.53
N LEU A 106 -9.01 -9.37 6.99
CA LEU A 106 -7.82 -9.77 6.28
C LEU A 106 -8.05 -11.20 5.78
N GLN A 107 -8.35 -11.32 4.49
CA GLN A 107 -8.58 -12.58 3.82
C GLN A 107 -7.23 -13.18 3.43
N THR A 108 -7.07 -14.48 3.65
CA THR A 108 -5.83 -15.19 3.32
C THR A 108 -6.08 -16.25 2.27
N THR A 109 -5.15 -16.40 1.34
CA THR A 109 -5.13 -17.51 0.38
C THR A 109 -3.76 -18.20 0.49
N PRO A 110 -3.51 -18.97 1.57
CA PRO A 110 -2.19 -19.53 1.81
C PRO A 110 -1.68 -20.33 0.61
N ALA A 111 -0.43 -20.09 0.24
CA ALA A 111 0.22 -20.76 -0.88
C ALA A 111 1.66 -21.14 -0.52
N ASP A 112 2.06 -22.32 -0.99
CA ASP A 112 3.47 -22.71 -1.00
C ASP A 112 4.19 -21.86 -2.05
N VAL A 113 5.36 -21.34 -1.69
CA VAL A 113 6.21 -20.56 -2.59
C VAL A 113 7.57 -21.23 -2.76
N ALA A 114 8.04 -21.28 -4.00
CA ALA A 114 9.39 -21.74 -4.30
C ALA A 114 10.39 -20.64 -3.90
N ASN A 115 11.00 -20.79 -2.73
CA ASN A 115 11.95 -19.85 -2.19
C ASN A 115 13.35 -20.49 -2.09
N ASP A 116 14.32 -19.89 -2.77
CA ASP A 116 15.72 -20.36 -2.77
C ASP A 116 16.54 -19.79 -1.60
N PHE A 117 16.00 -18.85 -0.83
CA PHE A 117 16.68 -18.17 0.27
C PHE A 117 16.53 -18.90 1.62
N GLY A 118 15.59 -19.84 1.75
CA GLY A 118 15.36 -20.57 2.99
C GLY A 118 14.31 -21.68 2.89
N ASN A 119 13.90 -22.20 4.04
CA ASN A 119 12.94 -23.31 4.15
C ASN A 119 11.98 -23.19 5.35
N ASP A 120 11.80 -21.98 5.88
CA ASP A 120 10.93 -21.75 7.03
C ASP A 120 9.46 -21.86 6.64
N GLN A 121 8.64 -22.50 7.47
CA GLN A 121 7.19 -22.67 7.22
C GLN A 121 6.40 -21.60 7.99
N THR A 122 6.80 -20.35 7.84
CA THR A 122 6.20 -19.22 8.58
C THR A 122 5.38 -18.36 7.65
N ARG A 123 4.09 -18.21 7.94
CA ARG A 123 3.21 -17.26 7.29
C ARG A 123 2.66 -16.34 8.35
N GLU A 124 3.02 -15.07 8.33
CA GLU A 124 2.58 -14.13 9.37
C GLU A 124 1.57 -13.15 8.79
N LEU A 125 0.57 -12.80 9.60
CA LEU A 125 -0.35 -11.71 9.32
C LEU A 125 -0.07 -10.57 10.29
N ALA A 126 -0.12 -9.34 9.82
CA ALA A 126 0.01 -8.19 10.70
C ALA A 126 -1.25 -7.32 10.67
N LEU A 127 -1.70 -6.87 11.82
CA LEU A 127 -2.70 -5.82 11.99
C LEU A 127 -2.06 -4.61 12.68
N PRO A 128 -2.56 -3.38 12.49
CA PRO A 128 -2.19 -2.28 13.39
C PRO A 128 -2.53 -2.65 14.84
N SER A 129 -1.64 -2.43 15.82
CA SER A 129 -1.92 -2.76 17.24
C SER A 129 -3.05 -1.92 17.85
N ALA A 130 -3.47 -0.85 17.17
CA ALA A 130 -4.68 -0.09 17.49
C ALA A 130 -5.98 -0.83 17.11
N ALA A 131 -5.88 -1.96 16.40
CA ALA A 131 -7.00 -2.83 16.12
C ALA A 131 -7.53 -3.45 17.43
N SER A 132 -8.83 -3.70 17.46
CA SER A 132 -9.52 -4.30 18.59
C SER A 132 -10.43 -5.41 18.10
N ASN A 133 -10.88 -6.26 19.03
CA ASN A 133 -11.86 -7.31 18.73
C ASN A 133 -11.42 -8.25 17.59
N SER A 134 -10.11 -8.57 17.56
CA SER A 134 -9.50 -9.45 16.56
C SER A 134 -10.02 -10.88 16.70
N LYS A 135 -10.43 -11.49 15.58
CA LYS A 135 -11.05 -12.82 15.53
C LYS A 135 -10.62 -13.59 14.31
N TRP A 136 -10.41 -14.89 14.49
CA TRP A 136 -10.39 -15.82 13.37
C TRP A 136 -11.82 -16.17 13.02
N PHE A 137 -12.21 -15.95 11.77
CA PHE A 137 -13.53 -16.29 11.24
C PHE A 137 -13.39 -17.37 10.17
N ASP A 138 -14.17 -18.44 10.32
CA ASP A 138 -14.27 -19.50 9.32
C ASP A 138 -15.54 -19.27 8.47
N PRO A 139 -15.40 -18.92 7.18
CA PRO A 139 -16.53 -18.66 6.30
C PRO A 139 -17.34 -19.91 5.97
N ASP A 140 -16.77 -21.11 6.08
CA ASP A 140 -17.48 -22.36 5.75
C ASP A 140 -18.45 -22.75 6.88
N SER A 141 -18.06 -22.53 8.15
CA SER A 141 -18.90 -22.83 9.32
C SER A 141 -19.62 -21.61 9.92
N GLU A 142 -19.28 -20.40 9.45
CA GLU A 142 -19.67 -19.12 10.01
C GLU A 142 -19.41 -19.03 11.53
N SER A 143 -18.32 -19.66 11.98
CA SER A 143 -17.90 -19.64 13.38
C SER A 143 -16.70 -18.73 13.56
N TRP A 144 -16.49 -18.27 14.79
CA TRP A 144 -15.33 -17.44 15.11
C TRP A 144 -14.70 -17.83 16.45
N THR A 145 -13.41 -17.58 16.54
CA THR A 145 -12.62 -17.66 17.78
C THR A 145 -11.85 -16.36 17.97
N SER A 146 -11.52 -16.01 19.20
CA SER A 146 -10.67 -14.83 19.46
C SER A 146 -9.28 -15.08 18.88
N ALA A 147 -8.74 -14.10 18.16
CA ALA A 147 -7.37 -14.13 17.69
C ALA A 147 -6.47 -13.41 18.72
N THR A 148 -5.32 -14.00 19.03
CA THR A 148 -4.32 -13.41 19.93
C THR A 148 -3.04 -13.19 19.14
N PRO A 149 -2.39 -12.02 19.25
CA PRO A 149 -1.13 -11.82 18.56
C PRO A 149 -0.02 -12.65 19.20
N THR A 150 0.87 -13.19 18.36
CA THR A 150 2.07 -13.92 18.76
C THR A 150 3.23 -12.98 19.07
N ALA A 151 3.25 -11.80 18.46
CA ALA A 151 4.22 -10.75 18.72
C ALA A 151 3.64 -9.35 18.42
N THR A 152 4.32 -8.32 18.89
CA THR A 152 4.10 -6.92 18.50
C THR A 152 5.42 -6.36 17.99
N ARG A 153 5.40 -5.69 16.83
CA ARG A 153 6.56 -5.06 16.21
C ARG A 153 6.35 -3.55 16.14
N THR A 154 7.31 -2.79 16.63
CA THR A 154 7.28 -1.32 16.54
C THR A 154 7.85 -0.86 15.21
N THR A 155 7.01 -0.23 14.39
CA THR A 155 7.39 0.32 13.08
C THR A 155 7.63 1.82 13.18
N GLN A 156 8.17 2.44 12.12
CA GLN A 156 8.24 3.90 12.02
C GLN A 156 6.87 4.59 12.17
N PHE A 157 5.77 3.91 11.82
CA PHE A 157 4.44 4.52 11.72
C PHE A 157 3.49 4.17 12.86
N GLY A 158 3.95 3.36 13.82
CA GLY A 158 3.17 2.81 14.92
C GLY A 158 3.40 1.31 15.08
N ASP A 159 2.82 0.73 16.11
CA ASP A 159 2.96 -0.70 16.39
C ASP A 159 2.04 -1.55 15.49
N VAL A 160 2.53 -2.73 15.12
CA VAL A 160 1.76 -3.77 14.46
C VAL A 160 1.78 -5.06 15.28
N ASP A 161 0.61 -5.67 15.42
CA ASP A 161 0.42 -6.96 16.07
C ASP A 161 0.47 -8.06 15.02
N VAL A 162 1.31 -9.06 15.28
CA VAL A 162 1.58 -10.20 14.39
C VAL A 162 0.77 -11.39 14.86
N PHE A 163 0.15 -12.10 13.93
CA PHE A 163 -0.70 -13.27 14.15
C PHE A 163 -0.18 -14.42 13.30
N ASP A 164 -0.19 -15.62 13.88
CA ASP A 164 0.11 -16.87 13.17
C ASP A 164 -1.20 -17.51 12.70
N PRO A 165 -1.45 -17.66 11.38
CA PRO A 165 -2.60 -18.37 10.84
C PRO A 165 -2.66 -19.85 11.25
N ALA A 166 -1.59 -20.45 11.76
CA ALA A 166 -1.64 -21.79 12.33
C ALA A 166 -2.48 -21.85 13.62
N ASP A 167 -2.68 -20.72 14.31
CA ASP A 167 -3.58 -20.60 15.46
C ASP A 167 -5.06 -20.49 15.05
N ALA A 168 -5.33 -20.35 13.74
CA ALA A 168 -6.68 -20.27 13.23
C ALA A 168 -7.38 -21.65 13.27
N PRO A 169 -8.71 -21.70 13.48
CA PRO A 169 -9.43 -22.96 13.65
C PRO A 169 -9.47 -23.82 12.38
N THR A 170 -9.36 -23.21 11.20
CA THR A 170 -9.34 -23.89 9.89
C THR A 170 -8.29 -23.24 8.98
N THR A 171 -8.02 -23.86 7.83
CA THR A 171 -7.07 -23.32 6.84
C THR A 171 -7.65 -22.22 5.96
N LYS A 172 -8.98 -22.09 5.93
CA LYS A 172 -9.68 -21.01 5.23
C LYS A 172 -10.23 -20.08 6.29
N THR A 173 -9.42 -19.10 6.70
CA THR A 173 -9.84 -18.16 7.73
C THR A 173 -9.57 -16.75 7.33
N GLU A 174 -10.49 -15.89 7.77
CA GLU A 174 -10.37 -14.45 7.71
C GLU A 174 -10.00 -13.93 9.10
N LEU A 175 -9.02 -13.04 9.17
CA LEU A 175 -8.72 -12.33 10.41
C LEU A 175 -9.57 -11.05 10.44
N LEU A 176 -10.64 -11.07 11.22
CA LEU A 176 -11.57 -9.95 11.38
C LEU A 176 -11.14 -9.03 12.51
N TYR A 177 -11.32 -7.72 12.36
CA TYR A 177 -10.96 -6.75 13.38
C TYR A 177 -11.71 -5.42 13.27
N ASP A 178 -11.73 -4.70 14.37
CA ASP A 178 -12.25 -3.34 14.48
C ASP A 178 -11.08 -2.33 14.53
N LEU A 179 -11.04 -1.37 13.60
CA LEU A 179 -10.01 -0.34 13.57
C LEU A 179 -10.63 1.07 13.59
N PRO A 180 -10.14 1.99 14.45
CA PRO A 180 -10.51 3.40 14.37
C PRO A 180 -10.15 4.01 13.00
N TYR A 181 -11.01 4.91 12.48
CA TYR A 181 -10.82 5.47 11.15
C TYR A 181 -9.51 6.27 11.02
N ASP A 182 -9.13 6.99 12.07
CA ASP A 182 -7.89 7.74 12.20
C ASP A 182 -6.62 6.86 12.29
N GLN A 183 -6.80 5.56 12.48
CA GLN A 183 -5.70 4.58 12.54
C GLN A 183 -5.52 3.81 11.24
N ALA A 184 -6.51 3.84 10.34
CA ALA A 184 -6.40 3.21 9.03
C ALA A 184 -5.37 3.94 8.15
N GLY A 185 -4.59 3.20 7.36
CA GLY A 185 -3.53 3.80 6.53
C GLY A 185 -2.20 4.05 7.26
N ARG A 186 -2.18 4.05 8.60
CA ARG A 186 -0.97 4.45 9.35
C ARG A 186 0.16 3.45 9.19
N THR A 187 -0.07 2.18 9.49
CA THR A 187 0.95 1.12 9.41
C THR A 187 0.87 0.31 8.12
N ASP A 188 0.22 0.85 7.09
CA ASP A 188 0.13 0.20 5.78
C ASP A 188 1.46 0.24 5.03
N THR A 189 1.64 -0.68 4.10
CA THR A 189 2.73 -0.66 3.13
C THR A 189 2.61 0.56 2.21
N ARG A 190 3.75 1.10 1.77
CA ARG A 190 3.82 2.34 1.02
C ARG A 190 4.81 2.23 -0.12
N VAL A 191 4.45 2.87 -1.23
CA VAL A 191 5.35 3.16 -2.34
C VAL A 191 5.51 4.68 -2.43
N TRP A 192 6.74 5.12 -2.64
CA TRP A 192 7.06 6.52 -2.87
C TRP A 192 7.91 6.69 -4.12
N ASP A 193 7.70 7.81 -4.79
CA ASP A 193 8.64 8.39 -5.74
C ASP A 193 9.44 9.47 -5.01
N SER A 194 10.78 9.33 -4.98
CA SER A 194 11.64 10.34 -4.33
C SER A 194 11.66 11.66 -5.07
N ARG A 195 11.35 11.66 -6.37
CA ARG A 195 11.43 12.81 -7.28
C ARG A 195 12.82 13.48 -7.30
N GLY A 196 13.85 12.73 -6.91
CA GLY A 196 15.22 13.24 -6.77
C GLY A 196 15.41 14.25 -5.64
N VAL A 197 14.52 14.28 -4.64
CA VAL A 197 14.60 15.16 -3.47
C VAL A 197 14.63 14.38 -2.16
N SER A 198 15.04 15.04 -1.08
CA SER A 198 14.96 14.49 0.27
C SER A 198 13.51 14.22 0.67
N LYS A 199 13.30 13.24 1.57
CA LYS A 199 11.94 12.90 2.06
C LYS A 199 11.23 14.10 2.69
N LEU A 200 11.99 14.92 3.43
CA LEU A 200 11.49 16.07 4.16
C LEU A 200 12.16 17.35 3.68
N ASP A 201 11.39 18.43 3.60
CA ASP A 201 11.91 19.79 3.41
C ASP A 201 12.44 20.39 4.73
N ALA A 202 12.85 21.67 4.66
CA ALA A 202 13.34 22.40 5.82
C ALA A 202 12.29 22.62 6.93
N ASP A 203 11.00 22.55 6.58
CA ASP A 203 9.85 22.72 7.49
C ASP A 203 9.28 21.37 7.93
N SER A 204 9.96 20.25 7.63
CA SER A 204 9.53 18.88 7.92
C SER A 204 8.27 18.43 7.18
N ASN A 205 7.93 19.05 6.06
CA ASN A 205 6.87 18.56 5.18
C ASN A 205 7.40 17.43 4.29
N VAL A 206 6.56 16.43 4.05
CA VAL A 206 6.90 15.32 3.15
C VAL A 206 6.92 15.83 1.71
N GLN A 207 8.06 15.65 1.05
CA GLN A 207 8.26 16.00 -0.36
C GLN A 207 8.15 14.79 -1.29
N TRP A 208 8.35 13.57 -0.81
CA TRP A 208 8.15 12.39 -1.67
C TRP A 208 6.69 12.26 -2.07
N ALA A 209 6.46 11.84 -3.32
CA ALA A 209 5.11 11.59 -3.80
C ALA A 209 4.69 10.17 -3.42
N LYS A 210 3.54 10.04 -2.76
CA LYS A 210 2.99 8.72 -2.44
C LYS A 210 2.33 8.14 -3.70
N VAL A 211 2.68 6.92 -4.03
CA VAL A 211 2.22 6.22 -5.24
C VAL A 211 1.14 5.20 -4.86
N PHE A 212 0.06 5.15 -5.65
CA PHE A 212 -1.05 4.21 -5.41
C PHE A 212 -1.38 3.31 -6.60
N VAL A 213 -0.82 3.58 -7.78
CA VAL A 213 -1.02 2.76 -8.98
C VAL A 213 0.32 2.23 -9.49
N PRO A 214 0.38 0.97 -9.96
CA PRO A 214 1.63 0.42 -10.50
C PRO A 214 2.13 1.12 -11.77
N SER A 215 1.22 1.72 -12.56
CA SER A 215 1.54 2.42 -13.81
C SER A 215 2.07 3.85 -13.59
N HIS A 216 2.58 4.17 -12.40
CA HIS A 216 3.13 5.49 -12.10
C HIS A 216 4.45 5.69 -12.85
N GLU A 217 4.63 6.87 -13.45
CA GLU A 217 5.91 7.25 -14.07
C GLU A 217 6.81 7.91 -13.02
N PHE A 218 7.80 7.18 -12.53
CA PHE A 218 8.72 7.65 -11.51
C PHE A 218 9.66 8.73 -12.04
N ALA A 219 9.84 9.79 -11.26
CA ALA A 219 10.79 10.86 -11.55
C ALA A 219 12.12 10.70 -10.79
N GLY A 220 12.13 9.93 -9.71
CA GLY A 220 13.32 9.57 -8.95
C GLY A 220 13.31 8.09 -8.56
N GLU A 221 13.98 7.80 -7.44
CA GLU A 221 14.08 6.44 -6.89
C GLU A 221 12.69 5.91 -6.48
N ILE A 222 12.50 4.60 -6.65
CA ILE A 222 11.34 3.85 -6.21
C ILE A 222 11.60 3.39 -4.78
N ILE A 223 10.79 3.85 -3.82
CA ILE A 223 10.91 3.44 -2.42
C ILE A 223 9.71 2.61 -2.00
N VAL A 224 9.96 1.36 -1.58
CA VAL A 224 8.95 0.47 -1.03
C VAL A 224 9.23 0.26 0.46
N GLU A 225 8.27 0.57 1.32
CA GLU A 225 8.43 0.44 2.78
C GLU A 225 7.18 -0.06 3.50
N ASN A 226 7.38 -0.80 4.59
CA ASN A 226 6.32 -1.20 5.53
C ASN A 226 6.51 -0.63 6.94
N GLY A 227 7.51 0.25 7.12
CA GLY A 227 7.89 0.84 8.40
C GLY A 227 8.85 0.00 9.25
N LEU A 228 9.16 -1.24 8.86
CA LEU A 228 10.22 -2.08 9.42
C LEU A 228 11.37 -2.27 8.43
N VAL A 229 11.04 -2.45 7.15
CA VAL A 229 11.96 -2.56 6.03
C VAL A 229 11.64 -1.43 5.05
N ARG A 230 12.69 -0.87 4.47
CA ARG A 230 12.64 0.04 3.34
C ARG A 230 13.62 -0.44 2.28
N LEU A 231 13.12 -0.61 1.06
CA LEU A 231 13.94 -0.77 -0.14
C LEU A 231 13.93 0.56 -0.91
N THR A 232 15.10 0.98 -1.36
CA THR A 232 15.26 2.07 -2.31
C THR A 232 15.88 1.48 -3.57
N MET A 233 15.18 1.61 -4.68
CA MET A 233 15.55 1.04 -5.98
C MET A 233 15.66 2.17 -7.01
N ASP A 234 16.67 2.08 -7.85
CA ASP A 234 16.93 3.03 -8.93
C ASP A 234 17.35 2.21 -10.16
N ASP A 235 16.45 2.10 -11.13
CA ASP A 235 16.65 1.39 -12.40
C ASP A 235 17.67 2.13 -13.29
N ALA A 236 17.66 3.46 -13.29
CA ALA A 236 18.57 4.30 -14.06
C ALA A 236 20.02 4.24 -13.53
N ALA A 237 20.20 4.23 -12.21
CA ALA A 237 21.50 4.05 -11.57
C ALA A 237 21.89 2.57 -11.38
N GLN A 238 20.95 1.65 -11.66
CA GLN A 238 21.09 0.21 -11.49
C GLN A 238 21.41 -0.22 -10.07
N THR A 239 20.72 0.36 -9.08
CA THR A 239 21.02 0.11 -7.66
C THR A 239 19.80 -0.34 -6.88
N ILE A 240 20.07 -1.20 -5.89
CA ILE A 240 19.15 -1.53 -4.81
C ILE A 240 19.86 -1.32 -3.48
N THR A 241 19.19 -0.64 -2.56
CA THR A 241 19.65 -0.50 -1.18
C THR A 241 18.51 -0.82 -0.22
N ALA A 242 18.88 -1.20 1.00
CA ALA A 242 17.92 -1.56 2.02
C ALA A 242 18.25 -0.90 3.36
N ALA A 243 17.21 -0.64 4.14
CA ALA A 243 17.32 -0.19 5.51
C ALA A 243 16.27 -0.88 6.38
N THR A 244 16.60 -1.07 7.65
CA THR A 244 15.68 -1.55 8.68
C THR A 244 15.44 -0.46 9.72
N TRP A 245 14.24 -0.47 10.30
CA TRP A 245 13.87 0.47 11.34
C TRP A 245 14.42 0.04 12.71
N ASP A 246 15.23 0.90 13.33
CA ASP A 246 15.65 0.75 14.71
C ASP A 246 14.69 1.55 15.61
N ALA A 247 13.71 0.84 16.19
CA ALA A 247 12.75 1.44 17.10
C ALA A 247 13.39 2.01 18.38
N GLY A 248 14.53 1.48 18.82
CA GLY A 248 15.23 1.94 20.02
C GLY A 248 15.85 3.32 19.83
N ASN A 249 16.35 3.60 18.62
CA ASN A 249 16.95 4.88 18.25
C ASN A 249 16.01 5.79 17.42
N SER A 250 14.85 5.27 17.01
CA SER A 250 13.89 5.96 16.12
C SER A 250 14.53 6.44 14.82
N GLU A 251 15.35 5.58 14.22
CA GLU A 251 16.06 5.87 12.98
C GLU A 251 16.13 4.68 12.03
N TRP A 252 16.38 4.96 10.76
CA TRP A 252 16.65 3.92 9.76
C TRP A 252 18.12 3.55 9.78
N SER A 253 18.41 2.26 9.91
CA SER A 253 19.75 1.70 9.82
C SER A 253 19.92 1.03 8.46
N THR A 254 20.95 1.40 7.71
CA THR A 254 21.28 0.76 6.44
C THR A 254 21.63 -0.72 6.65
N VAL A 255 21.07 -1.59 5.81
CA VAL A 255 21.46 -3.00 5.72
C VAL A 255 22.44 -3.14 4.57
N SER A 256 23.62 -3.69 4.86
CA SER A 256 24.59 -4.04 3.82
C SER A 256 24.10 -5.27 3.07
N LEU A 257 23.84 -5.10 1.77
CA LEU A 257 23.60 -6.21 0.86
C LEU A 257 24.88 -7.02 0.62
N GLY A 258 24.73 -8.23 0.08
CA GLY A 258 25.89 -9.07 -0.24
C GLY A 258 26.66 -8.55 -1.45
N THR A 259 27.97 -8.77 -1.46
CA THR A 259 28.80 -8.44 -2.63
C THR A 259 28.56 -9.45 -3.75
N SER A 260 28.16 -8.96 -4.92
CA SER A 260 27.81 -9.75 -6.09
C SER A 260 28.09 -8.95 -7.37
N ASP A 261 28.19 -9.64 -8.51
CA ASP A 261 28.27 -9.02 -9.85
C ASP A 261 26.87 -8.71 -10.43
N TRP A 262 25.81 -9.06 -9.70
CA TRP A 262 24.42 -8.84 -10.11
C TRP A 262 23.94 -7.43 -9.75
N ASP A 263 23.44 -6.70 -10.73
CA ASP A 263 22.90 -5.35 -10.60
C ASP A 263 21.40 -5.34 -10.91
N LEU A 264 20.64 -4.45 -10.26
CA LEU A 264 19.22 -4.25 -10.55
C LEU A 264 19.11 -3.43 -11.84
N VAL A 265 18.33 -3.88 -12.82
CA VAL A 265 18.20 -3.20 -14.12
C VAL A 265 16.82 -2.61 -14.34
N ASP A 266 15.77 -3.25 -13.82
CA ASP A 266 14.40 -2.81 -14.02
C ASP A 266 13.50 -3.16 -12.83
N VAL A 267 12.46 -2.36 -12.62
CA VAL A 267 11.49 -2.50 -11.53
C VAL A 267 10.08 -2.28 -12.06
N ASP A 268 9.34 -3.37 -12.18
CA ASP A 268 7.93 -3.33 -12.56
C ASP A 268 7.05 -3.55 -11.32
N LEU A 269 6.41 -2.50 -10.82
CA LEU A 269 5.38 -2.68 -9.79
C LEU A 269 4.19 -3.44 -10.39
N THR A 270 3.70 -4.46 -9.68
CA THR A 270 2.57 -5.28 -10.14
C THR A 270 1.35 -5.11 -9.25
N HIS A 271 1.55 -4.80 -7.97
CA HIS A 271 0.48 -4.54 -7.01
C HIS A 271 0.91 -3.54 -5.93
N ILE A 272 0.03 -2.59 -5.63
CA ILE A 272 0.21 -1.64 -4.51
C ILE A 272 -1.03 -1.68 -3.63
N GLY A 273 -0.91 -2.33 -2.48
CA GLY A 273 -1.99 -2.47 -1.51
C GLY A 273 -1.64 -1.93 -0.13
N PRO A 274 -2.63 -1.84 0.78
CA PRO A 274 -2.40 -1.52 2.19
C PRO A 274 -1.60 -2.59 2.94
N VAL A 275 -1.74 -3.84 2.54
CA VAL A 275 -1.17 -4.99 3.26
C VAL A 275 0.09 -5.51 2.62
N ALA A 276 0.25 -5.36 1.31
CA ALA A 276 1.47 -5.75 0.62
C ALA A 276 1.72 -4.87 -0.59
N VAL A 277 2.99 -4.76 -0.95
CA VAL A 277 3.44 -4.24 -2.25
C VAL A 277 4.16 -5.38 -2.97
N GLU A 278 3.88 -5.53 -4.25
CA GLU A 278 4.49 -6.53 -5.11
C GLU A 278 5.14 -5.87 -6.33
N ALA A 279 6.28 -6.43 -6.73
CA ALA A 279 7.03 -5.99 -7.89
C ALA A 279 7.68 -7.18 -8.60
N GLN A 280 8.03 -7.00 -9.86
CA GLN A 280 8.92 -7.87 -10.62
C GLN A 280 10.22 -7.09 -10.85
N LEU A 281 11.34 -7.66 -10.44
CA LEU A 281 12.66 -7.04 -10.47
C LEU A 281 13.55 -7.77 -11.47
N LEU A 282 14.07 -7.07 -12.47
CA LEU A 282 15.04 -7.63 -13.41
C LEU A 282 16.45 -7.35 -12.90
N PHE A 283 17.27 -8.39 -12.84
CA PHE A 283 18.70 -8.25 -12.54
C PHE A 283 19.56 -8.72 -13.71
N GLU A 284 20.76 -8.17 -13.83
CA GLU A 284 21.77 -8.56 -14.81
C GLU A 284 23.11 -8.82 -14.12
N ASP A 285 23.78 -9.92 -14.46
CA ASP A 285 25.15 -10.21 -14.07
C ASP A 285 26.11 -9.39 -14.92
N SER A 286 26.76 -8.38 -14.34
CA SER A 286 27.68 -7.49 -15.04
C SER A 286 28.93 -8.19 -15.61
N ALA A 287 29.26 -9.39 -15.14
CA ALA A 287 30.40 -10.17 -15.62
C ALA A 287 30.04 -11.04 -16.84
N SER A 288 28.84 -11.61 -16.90
CA SER A 288 28.40 -12.49 -18.00
C SER A 288 27.38 -11.87 -18.97
N GLY A 289 26.64 -10.87 -18.53
CA GLY A 289 25.47 -10.31 -19.22
C GLY A 289 24.22 -11.19 -19.10
N ASP A 290 24.21 -12.19 -18.21
CA ASP A 290 23.04 -13.02 -17.97
C ASP A 290 21.99 -12.25 -17.18
N GLN A 291 20.72 -12.42 -17.54
CA GLN A 291 19.60 -11.77 -16.85
C GLN A 291 18.78 -12.78 -16.05
N HIS A 292 18.24 -12.34 -14.92
CA HIS A 292 17.36 -13.15 -14.08
C HIS A 292 16.34 -12.26 -13.36
N THR A 293 15.08 -12.69 -13.40
CA THR A 293 13.96 -11.95 -12.81
C THR A 293 13.57 -12.51 -11.44
N GLN A 294 13.22 -11.63 -10.49
CA GLN A 294 12.66 -12.00 -9.18
C GLN A 294 11.33 -11.29 -8.93
N ASN A 295 10.32 -12.03 -8.49
CA ASN A 295 9.15 -11.44 -7.86
C ASN A 295 9.51 -11.02 -6.43
N MET A 296 9.14 -9.80 -6.06
CA MET A 296 9.30 -9.21 -4.75
C MET A 296 7.92 -9.04 -4.11
N ARG A 297 7.78 -9.43 -2.84
CA ARG A 297 6.62 -9.08 -2.01
C ARG A 297 7.09 -8.56 -0.66
N LEU A 298 6.68 -7.33 -0.32
CA LEU A 298 6.84 -6.76 1.01
C LEU A 298 5.47 -6.62 1.67
N SER A 299 5.19 -7.44 2.67
CA SER A 299 3.94 -7.42 3.45
C SER A 299 4.05 -6.51 4.68
N ARG A 300 2.91 -6.03 5.18
CA ARG A 300 2.79 -5.27 6.42
C ARG A 300 3.33 -6.11 7.57
N GLY A 301 4.16 -5.49 8.40
CA GLY A 301 4.76 -6.14 9.57
C GLY A 301 5.85 -7.17 9.26
N ALA A 302 6.14 -7.50 8.00
CA ALA A 302 7.27 -8.35 7.64
C ALA A 302 8.61 -7.68 8.00
N THR A 303 9.56 -8.45 8.50
CA THR A 303 10.93 -7.98 8.80
C THR A 303 11.89 -8.14 7.63
N ASP A 304 11.47 -8.89 6.62
CA ASP A 304 12.26 -9.29 5.46
C ASP A 304 11.36 -9.33 4.22
N VAL A 305 11.96 -9.33 3.04
CA VAL A 305 11.27 -9.26 1.75
C VAL A 305 11.19 -10.65 1.14
N LEU A 306 10.01 -11.09 0.72
CA LEU A 306 9.88 -12.37 0.03
C LEU A 306 10.29 -12.23 -1.43
N PHE A 307 11.34 -12.95 -1.83
CA PHE A 307 11.79 -13.07 -3.22
C PHE A 307 11.49 -14.47 -3.75
N THR A 308 10.94 -14.54 -4.96
CA THR A 308 10.60 -15.82 -5.62
C THR A 308 10.81 -15.74 -7.13
N ASN A 309 11.17 -16.86 -7.76
CA ASN A 309 11.27 -16.91 -9.21
C ASN A 309 9.86 -16.84 -9.84
N PRO A 310 9.61 -15.96 -10.82
CA PRO A 310 8.37 -15.98 -11.57
C PRO A 310 8.28 -17.25 -12.43
N SER A 311 7.06 -17.61 -12.83
CA SER A 311 6.79 -18.87 -13.55
C SER A 311 7.54 -19.05 -14.89
N ASN A 312 8.03 -17.95 -15.47
CA ASN A 312 8.77 -17.91 -16.73
C ASN A 312 10.30 -17.94 -16.54
N GLU A 313 10.81 -17.96 -15.31
CA GLU A 313 12.24 -18.07 -15.01
C GLU A 313 12.63 -19.51 -14.61
N PRO A 314 13.93 -19.87 -14.66
CA PRO A 314 14.42 -21.10 -14.07
C PRO A 314 13.99 -21.22 -12.62
N THR A 315 13.75 -22.46 -12.17
CA THR A 315 13.28 -22.72 -10.80
C THR A 315 14.31 -22.41 -9.71
N THR A 316 15.55 -22.10 -10.09
CA THR A 316 16.66 -21.84 -9.15
C THR A 316 17.27 -20.47 -9.40
N THR A 317 17.38 -19.68 -8.34
CA THR A 317 18.01 -18.37 -8.33
C THR A 317 19.54 -18.52 -8.47
N PRO A 318 20.20 -17.71 -9.32
CA PRO A 318 21.65 -17.68 -9.43
C PRO A 318 22.33 -17.40 -8.09
N SER A 319 23.45 -18.07 -7.79
CA SER A 319 24.11 -17.96 -6.47
C SER A 319 24.61 -16.55 -6.15
N GLY A 320 25.01 -15.78 -7.18
CA GLY A 320 25.37 -14.37 -7.03
C GLY A 320 24.17 -13.54 -6.58
N LEU A 321 23.01 -13.76 -7.18
CA LEU A 321 21.78 -13.06 -6.81
C LEU A 321 21.29 -13.48 -5.41
N ILE A 322 21.42 -14.77 -5.04
CA ILE A 322 21.18 -15.22 -3.65
C ILE A 322 22.09 -14.48 -2.68
N THR A 323 23.37 -14.32 -3.03
CA THR A 323 24.34 -13.61 -2.19
C THR A 323 23.95 -12.14 -2.02
N LEU A 324 23.56 -11.47 -3.10
CA LEU A 324 23.14 -10.06 -3.10
C LEU A 324 21.95 -9.81 -2.16
N LEU A 325 20.86 -10.55 -2.36
CA LEU A 325 19.58 -10.29 -1.70
C LEU A 325 19.43 -11.02 -0.35
N GLY A 326 20.25 -12.05 -0.09
CA GLY A 326 20.19 -12.86 1.13
C GLY A 326 20.09 -12.09 2.45
N PRO A 327 20.80 -10.96 2.65
CA PRO A 327 20.70 -10.17 3.88
C PRO A 327 19.33 -9.54 4.17
N ILE A 328 18.44 -9.46 3.18
CA ILE A 328 17.10 -8.87 3.28
C ILE A 328 15.98 -9.83 2.85
N ALA A 329 16.35 -11.04 2.44
CA ALA A 329 15.41 -12.01 1.90
C ALA A 329 14.75 -12.80 3.04
N SER A 330 13.43 -12.93 2.96
CA SER A 330 12.68 -13.86 3.79
C SER A 330 13.09 -15.28 3.46
N THR A 331 13.22 -16.10 4.48
CA THR A 331 13.52 -17.54 4.40
C THR A 331 12.26 -18.40 4.27
N SER A 332 11.07 -17.79 4.24
CA SER A 332 9.81 -18.53 4.27
C SER A 332 9.45 -19.17 2.93
N ILE A 333 9.00 -20.43 2.97
CA ILE A 333 8.43 -21.17 1.84
C ILE A 333 6.90 -21.11 1.81
N GLU A 334 6.28 -20.29 2.67
CA GLU A 334 4.85 -20.07 2.69
C GLU A 334 4.51 -18.58 2.59
N SER A 335 3.45 -18.25 1.87
CA SER A 335 2.91 -16.90 1.81
C SER A 335 1.44 -16.90 2.19
N ALA A 336 1.01 -15.92 2.99
CA ALA A 336 -0.38 -15.79 3.37
C ALA A 336 -1.27 -15.20 2.25
N GLN A 337 -0.65 -14.53 1.27
CA GLN A 337 -1.33 -13.89 0.13
C GLN A 337 -2.55 -13.09 0.58
N GLU A 338 -2.31 -12.25 1.59
CA GLU A 338 -3.34 -11.57 2.32
C GLU A 338 -3.86 -10.34 1.58
N SER A 339 -5.18 -10.12 1.65
CA SER A 339 -5.87 -8.98 1.06
C SER A 339 -6.85 -8.37 2.07
N LEU A 340 -6.99 -7.05 2.00
CA LEU A 340 -7.93 -6.31 2.84
C LEU A 340 -9.33 -6.40 2.25
N GLY A 341 -10.35 -6.49 3.10
CA GLY A 341 -11.73 -6.29 2.71
C GLY A 341 -12.63 -5.95 3.90
N LEU A 342 -13.94 -6.02 3.67
CA LEU A 342 -14.97 -5.82 4.70
C LEU A 342 -15.86 -7.06 4.88
N ARG A 343 -16.33 -7.27 6.11
CA ARG A 343 -17.31 -8.30 6.46
C ARG A 343 -18.45 -7.69 7.26
N GLU A 344 -19.68 -7.98 6.87
CA GLU A 344 -20.87 -7.54 7.60
C GLU A 344 -20.91 -8.12 9.01
N ARG A 345 -21.15 -7.28 10.02
CA ARG A 345 -21.19 -7.71 11.43
C ARG A 345 -22.32 -8.70 11.72
N TRP A 346 -23.43 -8.64 10.99
CA TRP A 346 -24.56 -9.54 11.23
C TRP A 346 -24.21 -11.00 10.86
N GLN A 347 -23.25 -11.22 9.95
CA GLN A 347 -22.75 -12.55 9.61
C GLN A 347 -21.88 -13.15 10.73
N VAL A 348 -21.35 -12.31 11.63
CA VAL A 348 -20.41 -12.70 12.69
C VAL A 348 -21.09 -12.74 14.06
N ARG A 349 -22.13 -11.94 14.28
CA ARG A 349 -22.91 -11.88 15.52
C ARG A 349 -23.97 -12.98 15.53
N ARG A 350 -23.65 -14.11 16.16
CA ARG A 350 -24.65 -15.10 16.60
C ARG A 350 -25.07 -14.84 18.04
#